data_AF-A0A6G0EDT5-F1
#
_entry.id   AF-A0A6G0EDT5-F1
#
_cell.length_a   1.000
_cell.length_b   1.000
_cell.length_c   1.000
_cell.angle_alpha   90.00
_cell.angle_beta   90.00
_cell.angle_gamma   90.00
#
_symmetry.space_group_name_H-M   'P 1'
#
loop_
_entity.id
_entity.type
_entity.pdbx_description
1 polymer ?
#
loop_
_entity_poly.entity_id
_entity_poly.type
_entity_poly.pdbx_seq_one_letter_code
_entity_poly.pdbx_strand_id
1 'polypeptide(L)'
;MRARREFRNRRDIEVAVLDALVDRHDEGMTVFELRAAVDADIDTIEDALSALKSENLIVVEEAQQRVLIHPDERVVPDPSEEMKNDATLLDRLRKRLGL
;
A
#
# COMPACT_ATOMS: atom_id res chain seq x y z
N MET A 1 6.52 14.33 24.09
CA MET A 1 5.70 13.59 23.11
C MET A 1 6.55 12.51 22.43
N ARG A 2 6.51 11.25 22.90
CA ARG A 2 7.24 10.11 22.28
C ARG A 2 6.42 9.29 21.27
N ALA A 3 5.10 9.54 21.22
CA ALA A 3 4.17 8.92 20.27
C ALA A 3 4.29 9.44 18.82
N ARG A 4 5.50 9.81 18.35
CA ARG A 4 5.65 10.43 17.01
C ARG A 4 6.59 9.70 16.06
N ARG A 5 7.42 8.77 16.49
CA ARG A 5 8.36 8.08 15.58
C ARG A 5 7.79 6.74 15.10
N GLU A 6 7.30 5.93 16.04
CA GLU A 6 6.67 4.64 15.73
C GLU A 6 5.42 4.81 14.84
N PHE A 7 4.58 5.81 15.11
CA PHE A 7 3.43 6.13 14.27
C PHE A 7 3.79 6.73 12.90
N ARG A 8 4.96 7.37 12.75
CA ARG A 8 5.43 7.84 11.44
C ARG A 8 5.98 6.68 10.62
N ASN A 9 6.87 5.88 11.22
CA ASN A 9 7.39 4.68 10.58
C ASN A 9 6.26 3.75 10.10
N ARG A 10 5.19 3.57 10.88
CA ARG A 10 4.02 2.76 10.45
C ARG A 10 3.36 3.29 9.18
N ARG A 11 3.10 4.60 9.12
CA ARG A 11 2.52 5.24 7.92
C ARG A 11 3.45 5.22 6.72
N ASP A 12 4.76 5.29 6.97
CA ASP A 12 5.76 5.21 5.91
C ASP A 12 5.76 3.82 5.25
N ILE A 13 5.57 2.77 6.05
CA ILE A 13 5.42 1.39 5.55
C ILE A 13 4.10 1.21 4.79
N GLU A 14 2.98 1.73 5.28
CA GLU A 14 1.69 1.68 4.57
C GLU A 14 1.79 2.26 3.15
N VAL A 15 2.48 3.41 3.00
CA VAL A 15 2.75 4.00 1.69
C VAL A 15 3.64 3.12 0.83
N ALA A 16 4.73 2.60 1.39
CA ALA A 16 5.65 1.74 0.65
C ALA A 16 4.97 0.47 0.15
N VAL A 17 4.05 -0.09 0.94
CA VAL A 17 3.22 -1.25 0.54
C VAL A 17 2.32 -0.90 -0.63
N LEU A 18 1.64 0.24 -0.59
CA LEU A 18 0.77 0.66 -1.70
C LEU A 18 1.56 0.95 -2.97
N ASP A 19 2.77 1.52 -2.86
CA ASP A 19 3.66 1.75 -4.00
C ASP A 19 4.04 0.43 -4.68
N ALA A 20 4.51 -0.54 -3.89
CA ALA A 20 4.86 -1.87 -4.40
C ALA A 20 3.66 -2.58 -5.04
N LEU A 21 2.45 -2.42 -4.47
CA LEU A 21 1.23 -2.99 -5.02
C LEU A 21 0.79 -2.31 -6.32
N VAL A 22 0.95 -1.00 -6.45
CA VAL A 22 0.62 -0.27 -7.68
C VAL A 22 1.58 -0.66 -8.82
N ASP A 23 2.87 -0.80 -8.51
CA ASP A 23 3.88 -1.25 -9.48
C ASP A 23 3.55 -2.63 -10.08
N ARG A 24 2.81 -3.48 -9.35
CA ARG A 24 2.37 -4.82 -9.78
C ARG A 24 0.87 -5.04 -9.63
N HIS A 25 0.06 -4.02 -9.94
CA HIS A 25 -1.39 -4.05 -9.66
C HIS A 25 -2.14 -5.23 -10.30
N ASP A 26 -1.78 -5.61 -11.52
CA ASP A 26 -2.39 -6.74 -12.26
C ASP A 26 -2.05 -8.11 -11.67
N GLU A 27 -0.83 -8.28 -11.15
CA GLU A 27 -0.35 -9.58 -10.65
C GLU A 27 -0.66 -9.78 -9.17
N GLY A 28 -0.73 -8.69 -8.40
CA GLY A 28 -0.79 -8.73 -6.95
C GLY A 28 0.49 -9.27 -6.31
N MET A 29 0.53 -9.27 -4.99
CA MET A 29 1.68 -9.75 -4.22
C MET A 29 1.25 -10.52 -2.98
N THR A 30 2.02 -11.53 -2.60
CA THR A 30 1.87 -12.21 -1.32
C THR A 30 2.45 -11.37 -0.18
N VAL A 31 2.04 -11.67 1.06
CA VAL A 31 2.60 -11.02 2.27
C VAL A 31 4.12 -11.13 2.32
N PHE A 32 4.69 -12.28 1.93
CA PHE A 32 6.13 -12.50 1.95
C PHE A 32 6.88 -11.67 0.90
N GLU A 33 6.28 -11.46 -0.27
CA GLU A 33 6.86 -10.61 -1.31
C GLU A 33 6.80 -9.14 -0.89
N LEU A 34 5.68 -8.69 -0.32
CA LEU A 34 5.56 -7.32 0.20
C LEU A 34 6.59 -7.05 1.29
N ARG A 35 6.75 -7.99 2.23
CA ARG A 35 7.78 -7.92 3.27
C ARG A 35 9.18 -7.74 2.68
N ALA A 36 9.52 -8.50 1.63
CA ALA A 36 10.82 -8.41 0.97
C ALA A 36 11.00 -7.09 0.19
N ALA A 37 9.92 -6.57 -0.40
CA ALA A 37 9.95 -5.32 -1.16
C ALA A 37 10.14 -4.08 -0.26
N VAL A 38 9.49 -4.05 0.91
CA VAL A 38 9.51 -2.87 1.80
C VAL A 38 10.49 -2.97 2.97
N ASP A 39 11.26 -4.07 3.05
CA ASP A 39 12.22 -4.37 4.13
C ASP A 39 11.63 -4.21 5.55
N ALA A 40 10.48 -4.84 5.77
CA ALA A 40 9.79 -4.85 7.07
C ALA A 40 9.86 -6.22 7.77
N ASP A 41 9.68 -6.24 9.09
CA ASP A 41 9.41 -7.47 9.82
C ASP A 41 7.94 -7.90 9.67
N ILE A 42 7.61 -9.11 10.18
CA ILE A 42 6.29 -9.70 9.98
C ILE A 42 5.18 -8.93 10.73
N ASP A 43 5.47 -8.44 11.93
CA ASP A 43 4.49 -7.73 12.75
C ASP A 43 4.19 -6.35 12.13
N THR A 44 5.21 -5.68 11.61
CA THR A 44 5.07 -4.36 10.98
C THR A 44 4.31 -4.45 9.66
N ILE A 45 4.60 -5.46 8.82
CA ILE A 45 3.87 -5.64 7.56
C ILE A 45 2.42 -6.03 7.81
N GLU A 46 2.13 -6.88 8.80
CA GLU A 46 0.77 -7.26 9.17
C GLU A 46 -0.03 -6.08 9.72
N ASP A 47 0.56 -5.25 10.60
CA ASP A 47 -0.05 -4.01 11.10
C ASP A 47 -0.41 -3.07 9.93
N ALA A 48 0.51 -2.87 8.98
CA ALA A 48 0.29 -2.01 7.82
C ALA A 48 -0.82 -2.56 6.91
N LEU A 49 -0.80 -3.86 6.61
CA LEU A 49 -1.85 -4.51 5.80
C LEU A 49 -3.22 -4.44 6.46
N SER A 50 -3.28 -4.60 7.78
CA SER A 50 -4.51 -4.46 8.56
C SER A 50 -5.06 -3.03 8.48
N ALA A 51 -4.19 -2.03 8.64
CA ALA A 51 -4.56 -0.62 8.52
C ALA A 51 -5.09 -0.30 7.12
N LEU A 52 -4.35 -0.66 6.07
CA LEU A 52 -4.76 -0.46 4.67
C LEU A 52 -6.07 -1.17 4.34
N LYS A 53 -6.26 -2.39 4.85
CA LYS A 53 -7.51 -3.14 4.66
C LYS A 53 -8.69 -2.45 5.34
N SER A 54 -8.48 -1.93 6.55
CA SER A 54 -9.52 -1.21 7.31
C SER A 54 -9.98 0.08 6.61
N GLU A 55 -9.08 0.71 5.85
CA GLU A 55 -9.39 1.89 5.02
C GLU A 55 -9.91 1.53 3.62
N ASN A 56 -10.08 0.23 3.31
CA ASN A 56 -10.44 -0.30 1.99
C ASN A 56 -9.47 0.12 0.88
N LEU A 57 -8.17 0.22 1.18
CA LEU A 57 -7.15 0.60 0.22
C LEU A 57 -6.51 -0.60 -0.50
N ILE A 58 -6.79 -1.82 0.00
CA ILE A 58 -6.33 -3.07 -0.59
C ILE A 58 -7.44 -4.13 -0.64
N VAL A 59 -7.32 -5.01 -1.61
CA VAL A 59 -8.16 -6.20 -1.79
C VAL A 59 -7.28 -7.44 -1.55
N VAL A 60 -7.89 -8.49 -1.00
CA VAL A 60 -7.22 -9.76 -0.74
C VAL A 60 -8.01 -10.82 -1.48
N GLU A 61 -7.32 -11.57 -2.34
CA GLU A 61 -7.91 -12.57 -3.20
C GLU A 61 -7.20 -13.91 -3.00
N GLU A 62 -7.97 -15.00 -3.09
CA GLU A 62 -7.42 -16.35 -3.10
C GLU A 62 -7.32 -16.83 -4.54
N ALA A 63 -6.09 -16.93 -5.05
CA ALA A 63 -5.80 -17.33 -6.41
C ALA A 63 -4.85 -18.53 -6.43
N GLN A 64 -5.24 -19.60 -7.12
CA GLN A 64 -4.36 -20.72 -7.45
C GLN A 64 -3.52 -21.24 -6.26
N GLN A 65 -4.18 -21.45 -5.12
CA GLN A 65 -3.60 -21.96 -3.86
C GLN A 65 -2.74 -20.96 -3.07
N ARG A 66 -2.82 -19.65 -3.37
CA ARG A 66 -2.11 -18.59 -2.64
C ARG A 66 -3.02 -17.41 -2.39
N VAL A 67 -2.71 -16.65 -1.34
CA VAL A 67 -3.37 -15.39 -1.03
C VAL A 67 -2.57 -14.26 -1.67
N LEU A 68 -3.23 -13.53 -2.58
CA LEU A 68 -2.69 -12.36 -3.25
C LEU A 68 -3.35 -11.10 -2.71
N ILE A 69 -2.56 -10.05 -2.61
CA ILE A 69 -2.98 -8.72 -2.17
C ILE A 69 -2.86 -7.81 -3.37
N HIS A 70 -3.90 -7.04 -3.64
CA HIS A 70 -3.98 -6.08 -4.73
C HIS A 70 -4.28 -4.68 -4.16
N PRO A 71 -3.82 -3.61 -4.83
CA PRO A 71 -4.33 -2.28 -4.52
C PRO A 71 -5.82 -2.22 -4.88
N ASP A 72 -6.60 -1.47 -4.11
CA ASP A 72 -7.97 -1.15 -4.52
C ASP A 72 -7.94 -0.30 -5.80
N GLU A 73 -8.92 -0.49 -6.70
CA GLU A 73 -8.99 0.22 -7.98
C GLU A 73 -8.89 1.75 -7.83
N ARG A 74 -9.36 2.29 -6.70
CA ARG A 74 -9.32 3.72 -6.41
C ARG A 74 -7.91 4.23 -6.07
N VAL A 75 -6.98 3.34 -5.78
CA VAL A 75 -5.58 3.64 -5.46
C VAL A 75 -4.70 3.56 -6.71
N VAL A 76 -5.12 2.79 -7.72
CA VAL A 76 -4.41 2.68 -9.00
C VAL A 76 -4.46 4.03 -9.73
N PRO A 77 -3.30 4.61 -10.12
CA PRO A 77 -3.28 5.80 -10.97
C PRO A 77 -3.92 5.47 -12.33
N ASP A 78 -4.86 6.28 -12.80
CA ASP A 78 -5.39 6.14 -14.16
C ASP A 78 -4.34 6.65 -15.17
N PRO A 79 -3.74 5.78 -16.01
CA PRO A 79 -2.72 6.19 -16.96
C PRO A 79 -3.28 7.04 -18.12
N SER A 80 -4.61 7.12 -18.27
CA SER A 80 -5.26 7.90 -19.33
C SER A 80 -5.56 9.36 -18.94
N GLU A 81 -5.37 9.72 -17.67
CA GLU A 81 -5.54 11.09 -17.14
C GLU A 81 -4.23 11.91 -17.19
N GLU A 82 -3.31 11.60 -18.11
CA GLU A 82 -2.00 12.24 -18.28
C GLU A 82 -2.02 13.73 -18.70
N MET A 83 -3.18 14.40 -18.78
CA MET A 83 -3.25 15.78 -19.27
C MET A 83 -3.91 16.83 -18.37
N LYS A 84 -4.46 16.50 -17.18
CA LYS A 84 -5.06 17.55 -16.33
C LYS A 84 -4.84 17.52 -14.82
N ASN A 85 -4.31 16.48 -14.17
CA ASN A 85 -3.95 16.55 -12.73
C ASN A 85 -2.88 15.51 -12.35
N ASP A 86 -1.64 15.95 -12.20
CA ASP A 86 -0.42 15.12 -12.08
C ASP A 86 -0.28 14.11 -10.91
N ALA A 87 -1.23 13.92 -9.97
CA ALA A 87 -0.88 13.29 -8.67
C ALA A 87 -2.07 12.93 -7.74
N THR A 88 -3.15 12.32 -8.25
CA THR A 88 -4.46 12.66 -7.66
C THR A 88 -4.95 11.84 -6.46
N LEU A 89 -4.56 10.58 -6.24
CA LEU A 89 -5.05 9.77 -5.10
C LEU A 89 -3.95 9.11 -4.27
N LEU A 90 -3.04 8.34 -4.87
CA LEU A 90 -1.87 7.79 -4.15
C LEU A 90 -1.01 8.91 -3.55
N ASP A 91 -0.71 9.95 -4.33
CA ASP A 91 0.06 11.10 -3.84
C ASP A 91 -0.71 11.96 -2.83
N ARG A 92 -2.03 12.04 -2.93
CA ARG A 92 -2.85 12.65 -1.86
C ARG A 92 -2.81 11.83 -0.59
N LEU A 93 -2.77 10.50 -0.71
CA LEU A 93 -2.62 9.60 0.43
C LEU A 93 -1.22 9.74 1.05
N ARG A 94 -0.14 9.78 0.25
CA ARG A 94 1.22 10.10 0.72
C ARG A 94 1.26 11.40 1.52
N LYS A 95 0.67 12.45 0.97
CA LYS A 95 0.56 13.76 1.64
C LYS A 95 -0.28 13.72 2.92
N ARG A 96 -1.33 12.91 2.97
CA ARG A 96 -2.17 12.70 4.17
C ARG A 96 -1.43 11.89 5.24
N LEU A 97 -0.57 10.96 4.81
CA LEU A 97 0.24 10.11 5.68
C LEU A 97 1.50 10.82 6.18
N GLY A 98 1.93 11.90 5.52
CA GLY A 98 2.96 12.82 5.99
C GLY A 98 4.32 12.64 5.31
N LEU A 99 4.33 12.03 4.13
CA LEU A 99 5.48 11.81 3.25
C LEU A 99 5.51 12.82 2.11
#